data_AF-A0A1V5W5D2-F1
#
_entry.id   AF-A0A1V5W5D2-F1
#
_cell.length_a   1.000
_cell.length_b   1.000
_cell.length_c   1.000
_cell.angle_alpha   90.00
_cell.angle_beta   90.00
_cell.angle_gamma   90.00
#
_symmetry.space_group_name_H-M   'P 1'
#
loop_
_entity.id
_entity.type
_entity.pdbx_description
1 polymer ?
#
loop_
_entity_poly.entity_id
_entity_poly.type
_entity_poly.pdbx_seq_one_letter_code
_entity_poly.pdbx_strand_id
1 'polypeptide(L)'
;MKPYSFIGFTLCILYTSCKSYEIINNQEYNSLLQYNVTIQNPAEVMELVYPPSKQQGIYIDWKQHSFSKKYSVIVIDTLSVTYPQAIRYKSKMMFNGITWSIESIERSYSSQFDSRIKLWNANFPSSIKD
;
A
#
# COMPACT_ATOMS: atom_id res chain seq x y z
N MET A 1 -32.72 -2.30 -54.63
CA MET A 1 -32.52 -2.57 -53.19
C MET A 1 -31.01 -2.59 -52.93
N LYS A 2 -30.49 -1.70 -52.07
CA LYS A 2 -29.06 -1.60 -51.74
C LYS A 2 -28.83 -2.23 -50.36
N PRO A 3 -27.83 -3.11 -50.17
CA PRO A 3 -27.53 -3.64 -48.84
C PRO A 3 -26.69 -2.62 -48.05
N TYR A 4 -27.22 -2.20 -46.91
CA TYR A 4 -26.48 -1.44 -45.91
C TYR A 4 -25.55 -2.40 -45.16
N SER A 5 -24.24 -2.28 -45.35
CA SER A 5 -23.25 -2.90 -44.46
C SER A 5 -23.09 -1.99 -43.24
N PHE A 6 -23.78 -2.34 -42.15
CA PHE A 6 -23.56 -1.75 -40.84
C PHE A 6 -22.33 -2.44 -40.24
N ILE A 7 -21.16 -1.82 -40.40
CA ILE A 7 -19.93 -2.26 -39.74
C ILE A 7 -20.09 -1.91 -38.25
N GLY A 8 -20.51 -2.91 -37.48
CA GLY A 8 -20.59 -2.84 -36.02
C GLY A 8 -19.20 -2.69 -35.44
N PHE A 9 -18.84 -1.47 -35.04
CA PHE A 9 -17.64 -1.20 -34.29
C PHE A 9 -17.91 -1.52 -32.82
N THR A 10 -17.77 -2.80 -32.45
CA THR A 10 -17.81 -3.24 -31.05
C THR A 10 -16.54 -2.78 -30.34
N LEU A 11 -16.61 -1.57 -29.77
CA LEU A 11 -15.61 -1.03 -28.87
C LEU A 11 -15.59 -1.89 -27.60
N CYS A 12 -14.70 -2.89 -27.55
CA CYS A 12 -14.41 -3.66 -26.35
C CYS A 12 -13.72 -2.76 -25.32
N ILE A 13 -14.50 -2.08 -24.49
CA ILE A 13 -13.99 -1.42 -23.29
C ILE A 13 -13.69 -2.53 -22.28
N LEU A 14 -12.50 -3.11 -22.37
CA LEU A 14 -11.96 -3.99 -21.32
C LEU A 14 -11.68 -3.12 -20.09
N TYR A 15 -12.69 -2.97 -19.24
CA TYR A 15 -12.51 -2.52 -17.87
C TYR A 15 -11.69 -3.56 -17.12
N THR A 16 -10.37 -3.45 -17.14
CA THR A 16 -9.51 -4.16 -16.21
C THR A 16 -9.79 -3.57 -14.82
N SER A 17 -10.76 -4.16 -14.11
CA SER A 17 -11.10 -3.73 -12.76
C SER A 17 -9.90 -3.96 -11.85
N CYS A 18 -9.27 -2.88 -11.37
CA CYS A 18 -8.34 -2.97 -10.26
C CYS A 18 -9.07 -3.61 -9.09
N LYS A 19 -8.41 -4.56 -8.42
CA LYS A 19 -8.96 -5.29 -7.28
C LYS A 19 -9.41 -4.31 -6.20
N SER A 20 -10.56 -4.57 -5.59
CA SER A 20 -11.15 -3.69 -4.60
C SER A 20 -10.25 -3.54 -3.36
N TYR A 21 -10.43 -2.41 -2.68
CA TYR A 21 -9.84 -2.13 -1.38
C TYR A 21 -10.15 -3.25 -0.36
N GLU A 22 -9.18 -3.58 0.49
CA GLU A 22 -9.25 -4.67 1.45
C GLU A 22 -8.74 -4.23 2.81
N ILE A 23 -9.49 -4.58 3.87
CA ILE A 23 -9.07 -4.37 5.26
C ILE A 23 -8.47 -5.68 5.75
N ILE A 24 -7.23 -5.61 6.24
CA ILE A 24 -6.52 -6.79 6.74
C ILE A 24 -6.77 -6.90 8.25
N ASN A 25 -7.08 -8.11 8.74
CA ASN A 25 -7.17 -8.37 10.17
C ASN A 25 -5.79 -8.18 10.81
N ASN A 26 -5.71 -7.35 11.85
CA ASN A 26 -4.48 -6.99 12.54
C ASN A 26 -4.26 -7.71 13.89
N GLN A 27 -5.19 -8.58 14.33
CA GLN A 27 -5.09 -9.27 15.61
C GLN A 27 -3.83 -10.13 15.72
N GLU A 28 -3.50 -10.87 14.67
CA GLU A 28 -2.31 -11.72 14.61
C GLU A 28 -1.01 -10.90 14.64
N TYR A 29 -0.94 -9.80 13.90
CA TYR A 29 0.25 -8.94 13.92
C TYR A 29 0.45 -8.25 15.27
N ASN A 30 -0.65 -7.85 15.92
CA ASN A 30 -0.58 -7.23 17.24
C ASN A 30 -0.08 -8.19 18.31
N SER A 31 -0.40 -9.49 18.24
CA SER A 31 0.17 -10.46 19.17
C SER A 31 1.68 -10.59 18.96
N LEU A 32 2.16 -10.62 17.71
CA LEU A 32 3.60 -10.66 17.41
C LEU A 32 4.36 -9.43 17.91
N LEU A 33 3.79 -8.23 17.74
CA LEU A 33 4.40 -6.97 18.18
C LEU A 33 4.59 -6.87 19.68
N GLN A 34 3.73 -7.50 20.47
CA GLN A 34 3.87 -7.52 21.94
C GLN A 34 5.09 -8.30 22.41
N TYR A 35 5.50 -9.33 21.65
CA TYR A 35 6.62 -10.19 22.01
C TYR A 35 7.92 -9.82 21.27
N ASN A 36 7.84 -8.97 20.24
CA ASN A 36 8.99 -8.60 19.44
C ASN A 36 9.65 -7.30 19.93
N VAL A 37 10.68 -7.45 20.77
CA VAL A 37 11.44 -6.35 21.38
C VAL A 37 12.46 -5.71 20.45
N THR A 38 12.71 -6.26 19.25
CA THR A 38 13.73 -5.74 18.34
C THR A 38 13.24 -4.56 17.49
N ILE A 39 11.93 -4.28 17.50
CA ILE A 39 11.32 -3.26 16.66
C ILE A 39 11.49 -1.87 17.29
N GLN A 40 12.28 -1.03 16.63
CA GLN A 40 12.63 0.30 17.11
C GLN A 40 11.83 1.40 16.42
N ASN A 41 11.40 1.18 15.17
CA ASN A 41 10.77 2.22 14.36
C ASN A 41 9.46 1.74 13.70
N PRO A 42 8.57 2.66 13.29
CA PRO A 42 7.28 2.28 12.70
C PRO A 42 7.40 1.64 11.32
N ALA A 43 8.48 1.87 10.57
CA ALA A 43 8.71 1.22 9.28
C ALA A 43 8.96 -0.29 9.45
N GLU A 44 9.72 -0.70 10.47
CA GLU A 44 9.98 -2.10 10.82
C GLU A 44 8.70 -2.85 11.21
N VAL A 45 7.73 -2.17 11.84
CA VAL A 45 6.39 -2.75 12.10
C VAL A 45 5.72 -3.18 10.79
N MET A 46 5.97 -2.46 9.69
CA MET A 46 5.37 -2.77 8.40
C MET A 46 5.99 -4.01 7.76
N GLU A 47 7.22 -4.41 8.10
CA GLU A 47 7.84 -5.64 7.60
C GLU A 47 7.14 -6.91 8.10
N LEU A 48 6.40 -6.81 9.23
CA LEU A 48 5.57 -7.90 9.73
C LEU A 48 4.23 -8.03 8.99
N VAL A 49 3.74 -6.91 8.43
CA VAL A 49 2.44 -6.82 7.76
C VAL A 49 2.58 -7.04 6.25
N TYR A 50 3.63 -6.48 5.68
CA TYR A 50 3.97 -6.58 4.27
C TYR A 50 4.90 -7.79 4.09
N PRO A 51 4.49 -8.82 3.32
CA PRO A 51 5.38 -9.94 3.06
C PRO A 51 6.61 -9.41 2.31
N PRO A 52 7.84 -9.75 2.75
CA PRO A 52 9.06 -9.20 2.16
C PRO A 52 9.10 -9.54 0.67
N SER A 53 8.92 -8.53 -0.19
CA SER A 53 9.11 -8.73 -1.63
C SER A 53 10.60 -8.74 -1.93
N LYS A 54 11.02 -9.71 -2.74
CA LYS A 54 12.43 -10.00 -3.01
C LYS A 54 13.11 -8.99 -3.95
N GLN A 55 12.54 -7.81 -4.21
CA GLN A 55 12.90 -7.00 -5.37
C GLN A 55 12.89 -5.48 -5.14
N GLN A 56 13.59 -4.78 -6.02
CA GLN A 56 13.65 -3.32 -6.14
C GLN A 56 12.24 -2.70 -6.31
N GLY A 57 12.07 -1.39 -6.13
CA GLY A 57 10.78 -0.72 -6.40
C GLY A 57 9.75 -0.74 -5.28
N ILE A 58 10.20 -1.00 -4.03
CA ILE A 58 9.42 -0.79 -2.80
C ILE A 58 9.71 0.61 -2.27
N TYR A 59 8.66 1.36 -1.97
CA TYR A 59 8.75 2.64 -1.26
C TYR A 59 8.10 2.50 0.10
N ILE A 60 8.82 2.87 1.15
CA ILE A 60 8.30 2.94 2.52
C ILE A 60 8.49 4.36 3.05
N ASP A 61 7.41 4.93 3.61
CA ASP A 61 7.46 6.20 4.31
C ASP A 61 6.57 6.12 5.56
N TRP A 62 6.91 6.93 6.56
CA TRP A 62 6.15 7.02 7.79
C TRP A 62 6.16 8.41 8.37
N LYS A 63 5.05 8.76 9.02
CA LYS A 63 4.90 10.05 9.69
C LYS A 63 4.16 9.90 11.01
N GLN A 64 4.68 10.58 12.03
CA GLN A 64 3.96 10.78 13.28
C GLN A 64 2.94 11.92 13.14
N HIS A 65 1.74 11.71 13.66
CA HIS A 65 0.72 12.76 13.75
C HIS A 65 1.09 13.75 14.86
N SER A 66 1.15 15.05 14.56
CA SER A 66 1.64 16.08 15.49
C SER A 66 0.91 16.14 16.84
N PHE A 67 -0.36 15.72 16.89
CA PHE A 67 -1.21 15.76 18.08
C PHE A 67 -1.52 14.39 18.70
N SER A 68 -0.93 13.31 18.18
CA SER A 68 -1.18 11.98 18.72
C SER A 68 0.08 11.10 18.66
N LYS A 69 0.18 10.11 19.55
CA LYS A 69 1.25 9.09 19.48
C LYS A 69 1.03 8.08 18.34
N LYS A 70 0.25 8.47 17.32
CA LYS A 70 -0.11 7.63 16.19
C LYS A 70 0.84 7.91 15.04
N TYR A 71 1.23 6.85 14.37
CA TYR A 71 2.07 6.84 13.19
C TYR A 71 1.24 6.30 12.03
N SER A 72 1.42 6.89 10.87
CA SER A 72 0.92 6.35 9.61
C SER A 72 2.10 5.90 8.79
N VAL A 73 2.09 4.64 8.37
CA VAL A 73 3.14 4.02 7.58
C VAL A 73 2.52 3.58 6.26
N ILE A 74 3.17 3.93 5.16
CA ILE A 74 2.71 3.62 3.82
C ILE A 74 3.82 2.86 3.11
N VAL A 75 3.45 1.70 2.55
CA VAL A 75 4.30 0.94 1.64
C VAL A 75 3.65 0.85 0.29
N ILE A 76 4.42 1.06 -0.77
CA ILE A 76 3.98 0.89 -2.15
C ILE A 76 4.95 -0.07 -2.84
N ASP A 77 4.43 -1.20 -3.26
CA ASP A 77 5.13 -2.17 -4.10
C ASP A 77 4.68 -1.98 -5.55
N THR A 78 5.63 -1.69 -6.44
CA THR A 78 5.38 -1.48 -7.86
C THR A 78 5.83 -2.64 -8.76
N LEU A 79 6.50 -3.66 -8.21
CA LEU A 79 7.08 -4.78 -8.96
C LEU A 79 6.44 -6.13 -8.64
N SER A 80 5.16 -6.17 -8.24
CA SER A 80 4.44 -7.43 -8.05
C SER A 80 4.43 -8.23 -9.36
N VAL A 81 5.37 -9.18 -9.49
CA VAL A 81 5.72 -9.91 -10.73
C VAL A 81 4.52 -10.66 -11.34
N THR A 82 3.47 -10.87 -10.55
CA THR A 82 2.28 -11.64 -10.94
C THR A 82 1.19 -10.78 -11.59
N TYR A 83 1.20 -9.45 -11.42
CA TYR A 83 0.15 -8.55 -11.96
C TYR A 83 0.71 -7.17 -12.35
N PRO A 84 0.16 -6.47 -13.37
CA PRO A 84 0.53 -5.08 -13.69
C PRO A 84 -0.04 -4.08 -12.67
N GLN A 85 0.01 -4.42 -11.39
CA GLN A 85 -0.65 -3.72 -10.30
C GLN A 85 0.38 -3.28 -9.25
N ALA A 86 0.35 -2.00 -8.91
CA ALA A 86 0.97 -1.52 -7.70
C ALA A 86 0.07 -1.84 -6.49
N ILE A 87 0.68 -2.31 -5.41
CA ILE A 87 0.00 -2.62 -4.16
C ILE A 87 0.41 -1.57 -3.14
N ARG A 88 -0.57 -0.89 -2.54
CA ARG A 88 -0.34 0.06 -1.47
C ARG A 88 -0.89 -0.47 -0.16
N TYR A 89 -0.03 -0.54 0.84
CA TYR A 89 -0.36 -0.79 2.23
C TYR A 89 -0.32 0.52 2.99
N LYS A 90 -1.34 0.76 3.83
CA LYS A 90 -1.37 1.88 4.75
C LYS A 90 -1.74 1.35 6.13
N SER A 91 -0.79 1.46 7.04
CA SER A 91 -0.96 1.03 8.43
C SER A 91 -1.05 2.26 9.33
N LYS A 92 -2.00 2.24 10.27
CA LYS A 92 -2.02 3.16 11.41
C LYS A 92 -1.57 2.39 12.62
N MET A 93 -0.60 2.93 13.33
CA MET A 93 -0.02 2.28 14.50
C MET A 93 0.20 3.28 15.62
N MET A 94 0.34 2.79 16.83
CA MET A 94 0.56 3.58 18.04
C MET A 94 1.68 2.95 18.85
N PHE A 95 2.54 3.79 19.40
CA PHE A 95 3.56 3.37 20.36
C PHE A 95 3.19 3.87 21.75
N ASN A 96 3.05 2.96 22.71
CA ASN A 96 2.68 3.30 24.09
C ASN A 96 3.89 3.58 25.01
N GLY A 97 5.12 3.42 24.50
CA GLY A 97 6.37 3.54 25.27
C GLY A 97 7.09 2.21 25.50
N ILE A 98 6.40 1.08 25.27
CA ILE A 98 6.94 -0.28 25.46
C ILE A 98 6.69 -1.13 24.22
N THR A 99 5.47 -1.10 23.68
CA THR A 99 5.03 -1.93 22.56
C THR A 99 4.39 -1.10 21.45
N TRP A 100 4.50 -1.61 20.23
CA TRP A 100 3.73 -1.13 19.09
C TRP A 100 2.38 -1.83 19.02
N SER A 101 1.36 -1.10 18.56
CA SER A 101 0.05 -1.66 18.23
C SER A 101 -0.43 -1.11 16.90
N ILE A 102 -0.83 -1.98 15.99
CA ILE A 102 -1.48 -1.64 14.73
C ILE A 102 -2.98 -1.46 14.98
N GLU A 103 -3.51 -0.27 14.71
CA GLU A 103 -4.93 0.05 14.82
C GLU A 103 -5.72 -0.36 13.58
N SER A 104 -5.13 -0.20 12.39
CA SER A 104 -5.78 -0.55 11.12
C SER A 104 -4.75 -0.80 10.04
N ILE A 105 -5.03 -1.75 9.16
CA ILE A 105 -4.24 -2.03 7.96
C ILE A 105 -5.17 -1.99 6.75
N GLU A 106 -4.82 -1.12 5.82
CA GLU A 106 -5.56 -0.91 4.58
C GLU A 106 -4.70 -1.36 3.40
N ARG A 107 -5.24 -2.23 2.54
CA ARG A 107 -4.59 -2.67 1.31
C ARG A 107 -5.41 -2.19 0.10
N SER A 108 -4.73 -1.55 -0.84
CA SER A 108 -5.34 -1.04 -2.07
C SER A 108 -4.48 -1.42 -3.27
N TYR A 109 -5.13 -1.60 -4.41
CA TYR A 109 -4.51 -2.01 -5.67
C TYR A 109 -4.76 -0.92 -6.70
N SER A 110 -3.72 -0.58 -7.47
CA SER A 110 -3.86 0.28 -8.65
C SER A 110 -3.03 -0.26 -9.80
N SER A 111 -3.28 0.19 -11.03
CA SER A 111 -2.39 -0.08 -12.16
C SER A 111 -1.03 0.54 -11.90
N GLN A 112 0.07 -0.18 -12.12
CA GLN A 112 1.43 0.34 -11.96
C GLN A 112 1.74 1.57 -12.83
N PHE A 113 0.95 1.78 -13.89
CA PHE A 113 1.06 2.93 -14.80
C PHE A 113 0.14 4.11 -14.43
N ASP A 114 -0.63 3.98 -13.34
CA ASP A 114 -1.53 5.05 -12.88
C ASP A 114 -0.69 6.27 -12.47
N SER A 115 -0.99 7.43 -13.07
CA SER A 115 -0.32 8.70 -12.73
C SER A 115 -0.52 9.09 -11.26
N ARG A 116 -1.56 8.55 -10.60
CA ARG A 116 -1.78 8.71 -9.15
C ARG A 116 -0.76 7.97 -8.29
N ILE A 117 -0.03 7.00 -8.83
CA ILE A 117 1.14 6.43 -8.13
C ILE A 117 2.24 7.48 -8.01
N LYS A 118 2.46 8.31 -9.04
CA LYS A 118 3.37 9.46 -8.92
C LYS A 118 2.87 10.47 -7.90
N LEU A 119 1.55 10.62 -7.73
CA LEU A 119 0.98 11.44 -6.65
C LEU A 119 1.17 10.79 -5.27
N TRP A 120 1.11 9.46 -5.16
CA TRP A 120 1.51 8.79 -3.92
C TRP A 120 2.98 9.11 -3.63
N ASN A 121 3.84 9.01 -4.65
CA ASN A 121 5.27 9.32 -4.53
C ASN A 121 5.56 10.80 -4.20
N ALA A 122 4.81 11.74 -4.77
CA ALA A 122 4.99 13.18 -4.58
C ALA A 122 4.44 13.70 -3.24
N ASN A 123 3.50 12.97 -2.63
CA ASN A 123 2.97 13.28 -1.30
C ASN A 123 3.87 12.76 -0.17
N PHE A 124 4.91 11.99 -0.49
CA PHE A 124 6.02 11.77 0.42
C PHE A 124 6.95 12.97 0.28
N PRO A 125 6.98 13.91 1.25
CA PRO A 125 8.03 14.91 1.24
C PRO A 125 9.35 14.13 1.25
N SER A 126 10.28 14.52 0.37
CA SER A 126 11.65 14.01 0.34
C SER A 126 12.42 14.48 1.59
N SER A 127 11.93 14.16 2.78
CA SER A 127 12.63 14.34 4.05
C SER A 127 13.39 13.05 4.39
N ILE A 128 14.19 12.60 3.43
CA ILE A 128 15.47 11.98 3.72
C ILE A 128 16.44 12.77 2.85
N LYS A 129 16.85 13.93 3.37
CA LYS A 129 18.18 14.44 3.05
C LYS A 129 19.05 13.98 4.20
N ASP A 130 20.06 13.20 3.85
CA ASP A 130 21.16 12.79 4.73
C ASP A 130 21.72 13.97 5.53
#